data_AF-A0A958JYJ7-F1
#
_entry.id   AF-A0A958JYJ7-F1
#
_cell.length_a   1.000
_cell.length_b   1.000
_cell.length_c   1.000
_cell.angle_alpha   90.00
_cell.angle_beta   90.00
_cell.angle_gamma   90.00
#
_symmetry.space_group_name_H-M   'P 1'
#
loop_
_entity.id
_entity.type
_entity.pdbx_description
1 polymer ?
#
loop_
_entity_poly.entity_id
_entity_poly.type
_entity_poly.pdbx_seq_one_letter_code
_entity_poly.pdbx_strand_id
1 'polypeptide(L)'
;MTEEENEPQGIKVQDKRRFDQEGNVRESAEEESSHSVSEAKRPQPQSSAHSDSHASHEPPSIDFAGFAISLATQALMQLGAMPAPDGVEVPVNRAAAKQTIDILNMLHEKTTGNLTTEEDKMMGEILHNLRLTYLSQSSSS
;
A
#
# COMPACT_ATOMS: atom_id res chain seq x y z
N MET A 1 55.24 -40.39 -14.21
CA MET A 1 54.27 -40.42 -15.31
C MET A 1 53.09 -41.23 -14.83
N THR A 2 52.05 -40.53 -14.37
CA THR A 2 50.62 -40.92 -14.30
C THR A 2 49.93 -39.74 -13.62
N GLU A 3 49.23 -38.96 -14.43
CA GLU A 3 48.42 -37.80 -14.04
C GLU A 3 47.03 -38.31 -13.62
N GLU A 4 46.55 -37.92 -12.45
CA GLU A 4 45.17 -38.16 -12.00
C GLU A 4 44.41 -36.82 -11.96
N GLU A 5 43.33 -36.79 -12.76
CA GLU A 5 42.08 -36.01 -12.71
C GLU A 5 42.04 -34.58 -12.16
N ASN A 6 41.43 -33.67 -12.95
CA ASN A 6 40.19 -33.01 -12.54
C ASN A 6 39.46 -32.41 -13.75
N GLU A 7 38.48 -33.12 -14.32
CA GLU A 7 37.55 -32.51 -15.28
C GLU A 7 36.52 -31.65 -14.53
N PRO A 8 36.25 -30.40 -14.97
CA PRO A 8 35.29 -29.54 -14.29
C PRO A 8 33.87 -30.06 -14.49
N GLN A 9 33.19 -30.41 -13.38
CA GLN A 9 31.80 -30.84 -13.39
C GLN A 9 30.90 -29.73 -13.98
N GLY A 10 30.34 -29.99 -15.16
CA GLY A 10 29.49 -29.06 -15.89
C GLY A 10 28.15 -28.81 -15.18
N ILE A 11 27.85 -27.54 -14.90
CA ILE A 11 26.57 -27.09 -14.35
C ILE A 11 25.47 -27.33 -15.39
N LYS A 12 24.48 -28.18 -15.07
CA LYS A 12 23.29 -28.41 -15.91
C LYS A 12 22.20 -27.42 -15.53
N VAL A 13 22.07 -26.34 -16.30
CA VAL A 13 20.96 -25.39 -16.18
C VAL A 13 19.75 -25.95 -16.93
N GLN A 14 18.75 -26.44 -16.19
CA GLN A 14 17.46 -26.82 -16.78
C GLN A 14 16.53 -25.61 -16.82
N ASP A 15 16.22 -25.19 -18.04
CA ASP A 15 15.30 -24.10 -18.34
C ASP A 15 13.83 -24.57 -18.19
N LYS A 16 13.12 -24.01 -17.21
CA LYS A 16 11.71 -24.31 -16.90
C LYS A 16 10.72 -23.30 -17.50
N ARG A 17 11.14 -22.47 -18.45
CA ARG A 17 10.25 -21.47 -19.06
C ARG A 17 9.11 -22.15 -19.83
N ARG A 18 7.91 -21.58 -19.71
CA ARG A 18 6.65 -22.03 -20.34
C ARG A 18 6.59 -21.79 -21.85
N PHE A 19 7.56 -21.04 -22.38
CA PHE A 19 7.63 -20.60 -23.77
C PHE A 19 9.00 -20.93 -24.36
N ASP A 20 9.04 -21.30 -25.64
CA ASP A 20 10.28 -21.50 -26.38
C ASP A 20 10.88 -20.18 -26.91
N GLN A 21 12.01 -20.25 -27.64
CA GLN A 21 12.72 -19.07 -28.14
C GLN A 21 11.95 -18.31 -29.24
N GLU A 22 10.87 -18.89 -29.74
CA GLU A 22 10.00 -18.31 -30.78
C GLU A 22 8.70 -17.77 -30.18
N GLY A 23 8.52 -17.88 -28.85
CA GLY A 23 7.37 -17.37 -28.11
C GLY A 23 6.17 -18.31 -28.07
N ASN A 24 6.33 -19.56 -28.54
CA ASN A 24 5.27 -20.56 -28.53
C ASN A 24 5.25 -21.32 -27.20
N VAL A 25 4.04 -21.69 -26.74
CA VAL A 25 3.86 -22.48 -25.52
C VAL A 25 4.30 -23.91 -25.79
N ARG A 26 5.12 -24.48 -24.90
CA ARG A 26 5.59 -25.87 -25.01
C ARG A 26 4.48 -26.85 -24.64
N GLU A 27 4.30 -27.90 -25.46
CA GLU A 27 3.27 -28.96 -25.38
C GLU A 27 3.20 -29.68 -24.00
N SER A 28 4.27 -29.65 -23.19
CA SER A 28 4.26 -30.13 -21.80
C SER A 28 3.38 -29.31 -20.83
N ALA A 29 2.78 -28.21 -21.30
CA ALA A 29 1.85 -27.38 -20.52
C ALA A 29 0.37 -27.63 -20.87
N GLU A 30 0.06 -28.48 -21.87
CA GLU A 30 -1.31 -28.63 -22.40
C GLU A 30 -2.12 -29.78 -21.75
N GLU A 31 -1.50 -30.67 -20.97
CA GLU A 31 -2.18 -31.83 -20.37
C GLU A 31 -2.99 -31.54 -19.08
N GLU A 32 -3.01 -30.32 -18.54
CA GLU A 32 -3.87 -29.98 -17.37
C GLU A 32 -5.14 -29.19 -17.75
N SER A 33 -5.69 -29.41 -18.94
CA SER A 33 -6.90 -28.73 -19.40
C SER A 33 -8.05 -29.66 -19.80
N SER A 34 -8.29 -30.73 -19.05
CA SER A 34 -9.58 -31.43 -19.17
C SER A 34 -10.06 -32.07 -17.86
N HIS A 35 -11.02 -31.42 -17.18
CA HIS A 35 -12.19 -32.10 -16.63
C HIS A 35 -13.34 -31.10 -16.42
N SER A 36 -14.52 -31.54 -16.85
CA SER A 36 -15.75 -30.79 -17.05
C SER A 36 -16.80 -31.21 -15.99
N VAL A 37 -17.41 -30.20 -15.37
CA VAL A 37 -18.81 -30.07 -14.89
C VAL A 37 -19.35 -31.02 -13.79
N SER A 38 -19.76 -30.47 -12.63
CA SER A 38 -21.14 -30.56 -12.10
C SER A 38 -21.36 -29.82 -10.77
N GLU A 39 -22.44 -29.05 -10.74
CA GLU A 39 -23.17 -28.40 -9.65
C GLU A 39 -23.18 -29.11 -8.28
N ALA A 40 -22.77 -28.42 -7.20
CA ALA A 40 -23.44 -28.43 -5.88
C ALA A 40 -22.67 -27.59 -4.82
N LYS A 41 -23.39 -26.63 -4.22
CA LYS A 41 -23.06 -25.85 -3.01
C LYS A 41 -21.76 -25.04 -3.05
N ARG A 42 -21.92 -23.75 -3.31
CA ARG A 42 -20.97 -22.71 -2.92
C ARG A 42 -21.22 -22.36 -1.44
N PRO A 43 -20.45 -22.84 -0.45
CA PRO A 43 -20.37 -22.14 0.81
C PRO A 43 -19.68 -20.80 0.52
N GLN A 44 -20.34 -19.71 0.86
CA GLN A 44 -19.71 -18.40 0.92
C GLN A 44 -18.52 -18.51 1.88
N PRO A 45 -17.32 -18.01 1.55
CA PRO A 45 -16.35 -17.71 2.59
C PRO A 45 -16.85 -16.45 3.29
N GLN A 46 -17.72 -16.65 4.28
CA GLN A 46 -17.75 -15.75 5.42
C GLN A 46 -16.39 -15.89 6.09
N SER A 47 -15.44 -15.03 5.72
CA SER A 47 -14.22 -14.85 6.50
C SER A 47 -14.56 -14.01 7.73
N SER A 48 -15.36 -14.61 8.61
CA SER A 48 -15.37 -14.30 10.03
C SER A 48 -14.53 -15.40 10.69
N ALA A 49 -13.22 -15.19 10.70
CA ALA A 49 -12.32 -15.94 11.55
C ALA A 49 -11.25 -14.97 12.05
N HIS A 50 -11.53 -14.41 13.22
CA HIS A 50 -10.50 -13.97 14.15
C HIS A 50 -9.47 -15.09 14.26
N SER A 51 -8.26 -14.85 13.74
CA SER A 51 -7.11 -15.68 14.01
C SER A 51 -6.22 -14.93 15.01
N ASP A 52 -6.68 -14.87 16.26
CA ASP A 52 -5.78 -14.68 17.39
C ASP A 52 -4.91 -15.94 17.51
N SER A 53 -3.66 -15.87 17.04
CA SER A 53 -2.50 -16.65 17.53
C SER A 53 -1.36 -16.63 16.51
N HIS A 54 -0.62 -15.53 16.47
CA HIS A 54 0.85 -15.49 16.44
C HIS A 54 1.22 -14.02 16.68
N ALA A 55 1.53 -13.65 17.93
CA ALA A 55 2.03 -12.31 18.25
C ALA A 55 3.50 -12.17 17.79
N SER A 56 3.72 -12.32 16.49
CA SER A 56 4.79 -11.62 15.80
C SER A 56 4.49 -10.13 15.99
N HIS A 57 5.35 -9.42 16.73
CA HIS A 57 5.29 -7.97 16.84
C HIS A 57 5.71 -7.32 15.50
N GLU A 58 4.98 -7.62 14.42
CA GLU A 58 5.10 -6.86 13.20
C GLU A 58 4.21 -5.62 13.36
N PRO A 59 4.78 -4.40 13.33
CA PRO A 59 3.98 -3.20 13.44
C PRO A 59 2.92 -3.19 12.32
N PRO A 60 1.72 -2.64 12.57
CA PRO A 60 0.68 -2.58 11.56
C PRO A 60 1.23 -1.92 10.30
N SER A 61 1.04 -2.56 9.15
CA SER A 61 1.44 -1.99 7.87
C SER A 61 0.65 -0.70 7.63
N ILE A 62 1.35 0.37 7.29
CA ILE A 62 0.73 1.65 6.97
C ILE A 62 0.23 1.58 5.52
N ASP A 63 -1.06 1.80 5.34
CA ASP A 63 -1.66 2.01 4.02
C ASP A 63 -1.69 3.50 3.63
N PHE A 64 -1.98 3.80 2.36
CA PHE A 64 -1.99 5.18 1.86
C PHE A 64 -3.02 6.05 2.61
N ALA A 65 -4.22 5.51 2.85
CA ALA A 65 -5.28 6.20 3.58
C ALA A 65 -4.85 6.54 5.01
N GLY A 66 -4.30 5.59 5.76
CA GLY A 66 -3.79 5.80 7.11
C GLY A 66 -2.66 6.82 7.16
N PHE A 67 -1.75 6.78 6.19
CA PHE A 67 -0.68 7.79 6.07
C PHE A 67 -1.26 9.20 5.83
N ALA A 68 -2.16 9.36 4.86
CA ALA A 68 -2.78 10.65 4.56
C ALA A 68 -3.58 11.20 5.76
N ILE A 69 -4.32 10.34 6.47
CA ILE A 69 -5.06 10.71 7.68
C ILE A 69 -4.11 11.14 8.80
N SER A 70 -2.97 10.46 8.97
CA SER A 70 -1.97 10.86 9.97
C SER A 70 -1.41 12.26 9.71
N LEU A 71 -1.10 12.60 8.45
CA LEU A 71 -0.66 13.93 8.04
C LEU A 71 -1.76 14.97 8.22
N ALA A 72 -3.01 14.63 7.90
CA ALA A 72 -4.14 15.50 8.11
C ALA A 72 -4.34 15.83 9.60
N THR A 73 -4.24 14.81 10.46
CA THR A 73 -4.31 14.96 11.92
C THR A 73 -3.19 15.86 12.44
N GLN A 74 -1.96 15.66 11.96
CA GLN A 74 -0.83 16.52 12.26
C GLN A 74 -1.08 17.98 11.85
N ALA A 75 -1.63 18.23 10.66
CA ALA A 75 -1.97 19.57 10.21
C ALA A 75 -3.04 20.23 11.10
N LEU A 76 -4.06 19.48 11.52
CA LEU A 76 -5.10 19.98 12.44
C LEU A 76 -4.52 20.35 13.81
N MET A 77 -3.61 19.52 14.35
CA MET A 77 -2.90 19.82 15.59
C MET A 77 -2.04 21.08 15.47
N GLN A 78 -1.31 21.22 14.36
CA GLN A 78 -0.50 22.42 14.06
C GLN A 78 -1.37 23.68 13.92
N LEU A 79 -2.64 23.54 13.53
CA LEU A 79 -3.61 24.63 13.47
C LEU A 79 -4.30 24.92 14.80
N GLY A 80 -4.07 24.11 15.84
CA GLY A 80 -4.80 24.18 17.11
C GLY A 80 -6.27 23.75 17.01
N ALA A 81 -6.65 23.08 15.92
CA ALA A 81 -8.01 22.56 15.72
C ALA A 81 -8.25 21.23 16.45
N MET A 82 -7.18 20.58 16.92
CA MET A 82 -7.22 19.31 17.65
C MET A 82 -6.10 19.28 18.71
N PRO A 83 -6.37 18.82 19.94
CA PRO A 83 -5.32 18.61 20.96
C PRO A 83 -4.46 17.38 20.62
N ALA A 84 -3.26 17.30 21.21
CA ALA A 84 -2.47 16.08 21.09
C ALA A 84 -3.10 14.90 21.85
N PRO A 85 -2.81 13.64 21.45
CA PRO A 85 -3.36 12.44 22.09
C PRO A 85 -3.02 12.30 23.58
N ASP A 86 -1.89 12.86 24.00
CA ASP A 86 -1.40 12.89 25.38
C ASP A 86 -1.98 14.06 26.20
N GLY A 87 -2.89 14.84 25.61
CA GLY A 87 -3.49 16.02 26.23
C GLY A 87 -2.56 17.23 26.30
N VAL A 88 -1.36 17.16 25.71
CA VAL A 88 -0.44 18.28 25.66
C VAL A 88 -0.94 19.30 24.63
N GLU A 89 -1.02 20.57 25.04
CA GLU A 89 -1.32 21.65 24.11
C GLU A 89 -0.18 21.80 23.11
N VAL A 90 -0.49 21.55 21.83
CA VAL A 90 0.46 21.79 20.75
C VAL A 90 0.43 23.28 20.42
N PRO A 91 1.58 23.99 20.48
CA PRO A 91 1.63 25.38 20.07
C PRO A 91 1.19 25.52 18.61
N VAL A 92 0.26 26.45 18.36
CA VAL A 92 -0.23 26.73 17.01
C VAL A 92 0.95 27.17 16.13
N ASN A 93 1.19 26.42 15.05
CA ASN A 93 2.23 26.69 14.07
C ASN A 93 1.63 26.63 12.66
N ARG A 94 1.16 27.79 12.19
CA ARG A 94 0.53 27.90 10.87
C ARG A 94 1.49 27.69 9.72
N ALA A 95 2.77 28.02 9.88
CA ALA A 95 3.77 27.78 8.83
C ALA A 95 3.96 26.27 8.61
N ALA A 96 4.06 25.50 9.71
CA ALA A 96 4.15 24.05 9.64
C ALA A 96 2.86 23.43 9.09
N ALA A 97 1.69 23.90 9.51
CA ALA A 97 0.40 23.43 8.96
C ALA A 97 0.31 23.64 7.44
N LYS A 98 0.71 24.82 6.96
CA LYS A 98 0.74 25.12 5.52
C LYS A 98 1.66 24.13 4.79
N GLN A 99 2.85 23.88 5.31
CA GLN A 99 3.78 22.93 4.72
C GLN A 99 3.17 21.52 4.65
N THR A 100 2.49 21.06 5.70
CA THR A 100 1.81 19.76 5.71
C THR A 100 0.69 19.69 4.66
N ILE A 101 -0.10 20.77 4.50
CA ILE A 101 -1.13 20.87 3.45
C ILE A 101 -0.50 20.83 2.05
N ASP A 102 0.61 21.54 1.85
CA ASP A 102 1.34 21.55 0.58
C ASP A 102 1.91 20.16 0.26
N ILE A 103 2.40 19.41 1.26
CA ILE A 103 2.83 18.01 1.11
C ILE A 103 1.66 17.12 0.69
N LEU A 104 0.51 17.22 1.36
CA LEU A 104 -0.69 16.46 1.00
C LEU A 104 -1.15 16.78 -0.43
N ASN A 105 -1.08 18.05 -0.84
CA ASN A 105 -1.45 18.46 -2.19
C ASN A 105 -0.48 17.89 -3.22
N MET A 106 0.83 17.99 -2.96
CA MET A 106 1.86 17.40 -3.83
C MET A 106 1.68 15.89 -3.94
N LEU A 107 1.39 15.19 -2.84
CA LEU A 107 1.11 13.75 -2.85
C LEU A 107 -0.09 13.44 -3.75
N HIS A 108 -1.21 14.14 -3.58
CA HIS A 108 -2.41 13.95 -4.41
C HIS A 108 -2.11 14.12 -5.91
N GLU A 109 -1.39 15.18 -6.27
CA GLU A 109 -0.98 15.42 -7.65
C GLU A 109 -0.06 14.33 -8.20
N LYS A 110 0.90 13.85 -7.40
CA LYS A 110 1.88 12.82 -7.81
C LYS A 110 1.31 11.40 -7.83
N THR A 111 0.26 11.13 -7.07
CA THR A 111 -0.41 9.83 -7.04
C THR A 111 -1.64 9.77 -7.94
N THR A 112 -2.04 10.89 -8.56
CA THR A 112 -3.16 10.93 -9.52
C THR A 112 -2.99 9.86 -10.61
N GLY A 113 -4.04 9.07 -10.84
CA GLY A 113 -4.03 7.93 -11.77
C GLY A 113 -3.57 6.60 -11.16
N ASN A 114 -2.99 6.62 -9.95
CA ASN A 114 -2.67 5.43 -9.15
C ASN A 114 -3.60 5.25 -7.94
N LEU A 115 -4.48 6.19 -7.68
CA LEU A 115 -5.45 6.14 -6.58
C LEU A 115 -6.70 5.36 -6.97
N THR A 116 -7.25 4.63 -6.00
CA THR A 116 -8.63 4.15 -6.07
C THR A 116 -9.61 5.33 -5.99
N THR A 117 -10.85 5.12 -6.42
CA THR A 117 -11.91 6.14 -6.34
C THR A 117 -12.15 6.63 -4.90
N GLU A 118 -12.00 5.74 -3.93
CA GLU A 118 -12.19 6.05 -2.50
C GLU A 118 -11.03 6.91 -1.98
N GLU A 119 -9.78 6.56 -2.32
CA GLU A 119 -8.59 7.33 -1.93
C GLU A 119 -8.57 8.73 -2.55
N ASP A 120 -8.93 8.85 -3.83
CA ASP A 120 -8.99 10.14 -4.52
C ASP A 120 -10.03 11.07 -3.89
N LYS A 121 -11.23 10.54 -3.62
CA LYS A 121 -12.30 11.27 -2.93
C LYS A 121 -11.85 11.69 -1.52
N MET A 122 -11.27 10.78 -0.75
CA MET A 122 -10.77 11.05 0.59
C MET A 122 -9.70 12.15 0.58
N MET A 123 -8.74 12.09 -0.35
CA MET A 123 -7.71 13.14 -0.49
C MET A 123 -8.31 14.51 -0.80
N GLY A 124 -9.31 14.55 -1.69
CA GLY A 124 -10.04 15.77 -2.01
C GLY A 124 -10.75 16.37 -0.78
N GLU A 125 -11.43 15.52 0.00
CA GLU A 125 -12.12 15.92 1.23
C GLU A 125 -11.14 16.42 2.30
N ILE A 126 -10.01 15.72 2.52
CA ILE A 126 -8.95 16.12 3.44
C ILE A 126 -8.41 17.50 3.06
N LEU A 127 -7.99 17.68 1.79
CA LEU A 127 -7.41 18.94 1.33
C LEU A 127 -8.41 20.09 1.42
N HIS A 128 -9.67 19.85 1.08
CA HIS A 128 -10.72 20.86 1.20
C HIS A 128 -10.92 21.31 2.65
N ASN A 129 -11.09 20.35 3.56
CA ASN A 129 -11.33 20.64 4.98
C ASN A 129 -10.14 21.38 5.62
N LEU A 130 -8.92 20.93 5.35
CA LEU A 130 -7.71 21.56 5.88
C LEU A 130 -7.53 22.99 5.38
N ARG A 131 -7.82 23.27 4.10
CA ARG A 131 -7.75 24.64 3.54
C ARG A 131 -8.78 25.57 4.20
N LEU A 132 -10.01 25.10 4.41
CA LEU A 132 -11.02 25.88 5.11
C LEU A 132 -10.61 26.15 6.57
N THR A 133 -10.11 25.13 7.26
CA THR A 133 -9.63 25.27 8.64
C THR A 133 -8.43 26.22 8.74
N TYR A 134 -7.51 26.17 7.76
CA TYR A 134 -6.38 27.10 7.68
C TYR A 134 -6.85 28.56 7.58
N LEU A 135 -7.84 28.84 6.73
CA LEU A 135 -8.41 30.18 6.52
C LEU A 135 -9.23 30.68 7.72
N SER A 136 -10.01 29.80 8.36
CA SER A 136 -10.80 30.18 9.54
C SER A 136 -9.89 30.55 10.70
N GLN A 137 -8.80 29.80 10.88
CA GLN A 137 -7.80 30.08 11.90
C GLN A 137 -7.00 31.34 11.55
N SER A 138 -6.62 31.57 10.29
CA SER A 138 -5.89 32.80 9.90
C SER A 138 -6.67 34.09 10.19
N SER A 139 -8.00 34.00 10.26
CA SER A 139 -8.90 35.13 10.52
C SER A 139 -9.16 35.37 12.02
N SER A 140 -8.79 34.43 12.89
CA SER A 140 -9.00 34.48 14.35
C SER A 140 -7.75 34.89 15.14
N SER A 141 -6.79 35.55 14.49
CA SER A 141 -5.58 36.13 15.10
C SER A 141 -5.59 37.65 15.07
#